data_AF-A0A8H7IGS3-F1
#
_entry.id   AF-A0A8H7IGS3-F1
#
_cell.length_a   1.000
_cell.length_b   1.000
_cell.length_c   1.000
_cell.angle_alpha   90.00
_cell.angle_beta   90.00
_cell.angle_gamma   90.00
#
_symmetry.space_group_name_H-M   'P 1'
#
loop_
_entity.id
_entity.type
_entity.pdbx_description
1 polymer ?
#
loop_
_entity_poly.entity_id
_entity_poly.type
_entity_poly.pdbx_seq_one_letter_code
_entity_poly.pdbx_strand_id
1 'polypeptide(L)'
;MIDFNTLMTKAAMELSSHSIPANQTLRGVTSNPIRKLIVGMTNACALSANRFGPDTSKYQLAMLDTNISPFLGAFSSATGSNPTEFVPQDVDAMMNLRNCFPSTAKLFSSGA
;
A
#
# COMPACT_ATOMS: atom_id res chain seq x y z
N MET A 1 -23.04 -3.36 -8.05
CA MET A 1 -21.66 -2.83 -8.15
C MET A 1 -20.96 -3.17 -6.85
N ILE A 2 -19.82 -3.86 -6.87
CA ILE A 2 -19.06 -4.14 -5.63
C ILE A 2 -18.29 -2.86 -5.29
N ASP A 3 -18.50 -2.33 -4.08
CA ASP A 3 -17.76 -1.18 -3.57
C ASP A 3 -16.28 -1.54 -3.35
N PHE A 4 -15.39 -0.55 -3.54
CA PHE A 4 -13.94 -0.73 -3.47
C PHE A 4 -13.48 -1.22 -2.09
N ASN A 5 -14.07 -0.70 -1.00
CA ASN A 5 -13.73 -1.13 0.36
C ASN A 5 -14.06 -2.62 0.57
N THR A 6 -15.24 -3.04 0.12
CA THR A 6 -15.69 -4.44 0.18
C THR A 6 -14.75 -5.37 -0.60
N LEU A 7 -14.31 -4.95 -1.79
CA LEU A 7 -13.37 -5.72 -2.61
C LEU A 7 -12.01 -5.87 -1.91
N MET A 8 -11.46 -4.78 -1.39
CA MET A 8 -10.16 -4.77 -0.71
C MET A 8 -10.17 -5.57 0.59
N THR A 9 -11.25 -5.47 1.37
CA THR A 9 -11.42 -6.27 2.59
C THR A 9 -11.46 -7.76 2.27
N LYS A 10 -12.22 -8.17 1.25
CA LYS A 10 -12.26 -9.58 0.81
C LYS A 10 -10.90 -10.06 0.34
N ALA A 11 -10.20 -9.28 -0.48
CA ALA A 11 -8.87 -9.64 -0.94
C ALA A 11 -7.87 -9.78 0.23
N ALA A 12 -7.92 -8.88 1.22
CA ALA A 12 -7.08 -8.97 2.41
C ALA A 12 -7.39 -10.22 3.25
N MET A 13 -8.66 -10.56 3.43
CA MET A 13 -9.08 -11.77 4.15
C MET A 13 -8.63 -13.04 3.44
N GLU A 14 -8.86 -13.14 2.13
CA GLU A 14 -8.43 -14.28 1.31
C GLU A 14 -6.91 -14.47 1.31
N LEU A 15 -6.15 -13.37 1.26
CA LEU A 15 -4.69 -13.44 1.41
C LEU A 15 -4.27 -13.89 2.81
N SER A 16 -4.96 -13.42 3.85
CA SER A 16 -4.62 -13.78 5.24
C SER A 16 -5.00 -15.22 5.59
N SER A 17 -5.99 -15.81 4.90
CA SER A 17 -6.45 -17.18 5.15
C SER A 17 -5.60 -18.25 4.47
N HIS A 18 -4.67 -17.87 3.59
CA HIS A 18 -3.79 -18.78 2.88
C HIS A 18 -2.32 -18.45 3.15
N SER A 19 -1.53 -19.44 3.53
CA SER A 19 -0.07 -19.33 3.42
C SER A 19 0.32 -19.56 1.96
N ILE A 20 0.75 -18.49 1.27
CA ILE A 20 1.31 -18.63 -0.07
C ILE A 20 2.75 -19.07 0.15
N PRO A 21 3.16 -20.28 -0.27
CA PRO A 21 4.56 -20.67 -0.16
C PRO A 21 5.41 -19.57 -0.79
N ALA A 22 6.39 -19.06 -0.05
CA ALA A 22 7.28 -17.97 -0.45
C ALA A 22 8.22 -18.42 -1.59
N ASN A 23 7.65 -18.89 -2.70
CA ASN A 23 8.33 -19.19 -3.93
C ASN A 23 8.84 -17.86 -4.50
N GLN A 24 10.14 -17.77 -4.77
CA GLN A 24 10.79 -16.59 -5.38
C GLN A 24 10.07 -16.09 -6.64
N THR A 25 9.47 -16.98 -7.42
CA THR A 25 8.68 -16.66 -8.63
C THR A 25 7.44 -15.85 -8.26
N LEU A 26 6.68 -16.29 -7.24
CA LEU A 26 5.48 -15.58 -6.78
C LEU A 26 5.84 -14.22 -6.21
N ARG A 27 6.91 -14.13 -5.40
CA ARG A 27 7.45 -12.85 -4.89
C ARG A 27 7.87 -11.91 -6.02
N GLY A 28 8.56 -12.42 -7.04
CA GLY A 28 8.99 -11.64 -8.21
C GLY A 28 7.83 -11.10 -9.04
N VAL A 29 6.83 -11.93 -9.32
CA VAL A 29 5.67 -11.55 -10.15
C VAL A 29 4.77 -10.54 -9.43
N THR A 30 4.66 -10.61 -8.11
CA THR A 30 3.77 -9.77 -7.31
C THR A 30 4.42 -8.48 -6.79
N SER A 31 5.74 -8.48 -6.55
CA SER A 31 6.46 -7.31 -6.05
C SER A 31 6.37 -6.08 -6.97
N ASN A 32 6.40 -6.27 -8.29
CA ASN A 32 6.34 -5.18 -9.26
C ASN A 32 4.95 -4.48 -9.29
N PRO A 33 3.82 -5.21 -9.35
CA PRO A 33 2.49 -4.63 -9.14
C PRO A 33 2.34 -3.86 -7.82
N ILE A 34 2.81 -4.41 -6.69
CA ILE A 34 2.73 -3.74 -5.39
C ILE A 34 3.56 -2.45 -5.38
N ARG A 35 4.77 -2.49 -5.94
CA ARG A 35 5.63 -1.30 -6.07
C ARG A 35 4.97 -0.24 -6.96
N LYS A 36 4.33 -0.62 -8.07
CA LYS A 36 3.56 0.30 -8.93
C LYS A 36 2.35 0.90 -8.21
N LEU A 37 1.65 0.11 -7.38
CA LEU A 37 0.55 0.61 -6.55
C LEU A 37 1.05 1.69 -5.58
N ILE A 38 2.15 1.43 -4.86
CA ILE A 38 2.73 2.38 -3.92
C ILE A 38 3.18 3.66 -4.63
N VAL A 39 3.86 3.55 -5.78
CA VAL A 39 4.25 4.71 -6.61
C VAL A 39 3.02 5.50 -7.10
N GLY A 40 1.95 4.78 -7.49
CA GLY A 40 0.69 5.41 -7.88
C GLY A 40 0.07 6.21 -6.73
N MET A 41 0.08 5.66 -5.52
CA MET A 41 -0.37 6.35 -4.31
C MET A 41 0.46 7.60 -4.05
N THR A 42 1.79 7.51 -4.04
CA THR A 42 2.67 8.67 -3.77
C THR A 42 2.45 9.78 -4.78
N ASN A 43 2.30 9.44 -6.06
CA ASN A 43 2.03 10.42 -7.12
C ASN A 43 0.64 11.04 -6.99
N ALA A 44 -0.38 10.25 -6.63
CA ALA A 44 -1.72 10.76 -6.38
C ALA A 44 -1.74 11.75 -5.20
N CYS A 45 -0.96 11.48 -4.14
CA CYS A 45 -0.78 12.40 -3.03
C CYS A 45 -0.14 13.71 -3.48
N ALA A 46 0.99 13.66 -4.19
CA ALA A 46 1.68 14.86 -4.67
C ALA A 46 0.79 15.71 -5.59
N LEU A 47 0.08 15.06 -6.54
CA LEU A 47 -0.84 15.74 -7.46
C LEU A 47 -2.03 16.36 -6.72
N SER A 48 -2.61 15.63 -5.78
CA SER A 48 -3.72 16.14 -4.97
C SER A 48 -3.25 17.31 -4.12
N ALA A 49 -2.09 17.21 -3.46
CA ALA A 49 -1.56 18.25 -2.58
C ALA A 49 -1.27 19.54 -3.35
N ASN A 50 -0.75 19.41 -4.57
CA ASN A 50 -0.52 20.55 -5.46
C ASN A 50 -1.82 21.22 -5.93
N ARG A 51 -2.94 20.49 -6.01
CA ARG A 51 -4.23 21.04 -6.49
C ARG A 51 -5.12 21.56 -5.37
N PHE A 52 -5.15 20.88 -4.23
CA PHE A 52 -6.15 21.10 -3.18
C PHE A 52 -5.53 21.48 -1.83
N GLY A 53 -4.20 21.42 -1.70
CA GLY A 53 -3.51 21.58 -0.44
C GLY A 53 -3.37 20.27 0.36
N PRO A 54 -2.35 20.15 1.20
CA PRO A 54 -1.95 18.89 1.84
C PRO A 54 -3.04 18.30 2.76
N ASP A 55 -3.76 19.11 3.53
CA ASP A 55 -4.78 18.65 4.46
C ASP A 55 -6.01 18.07 3.74
N THR A 56 -6.46 18.75 2.67
CA THR A 56 -7.59 18.27 1.85
C THR A 56 -7.24 16.98 1.13
N SER A 57 -6.03 16.85 0.61
CA SER A 57 -5.55 15.63 -0.05
C SER A 57 -5.53 14.43 0.87
N LYS A 58 -5.08 14.62 2.12
CA LYS A 58 -5.10 13.57 3.13
C LYS A 58 -6.51 13.07 3.39
N TYR A 59 -7.49 13.97 3.50
CA TYR A 59 -8.89 13.59 3.70
C TYR A 59 -9.47 12.82 2.50
N GLN A 60 -9.22 13.31 1.28
CA GLN A 60 -9.72 12.67 0.06
C GLN A 60 -9.13 11.27 -0.18
N LEU A 61 -7.87 11.07 0.21
CA LEU A 61 -7.14 9.81 0.00
C LEU A 61 -7.22 8.87 1.20
N ALA A 62 -7.83 9.29 2.32
CA ALA A 62 -7.93 8.49 3.55
C ALA A 62 -8.57 7.12 3.31
N MET A 63 -9.62 7.04 2.48
CA MET A 63 -10.28 5.77 2.15
C MET A 63 -9.33 4.78 1.46
N LEU A 64 -8.39 5.27 0.64
CA LEU A 64 -7.39 4.42 0.01
C LEU A 64 -6.38 3.89 1.03
N ASP A 65 -5.93 4.74 1.97
CA ASP A 65 -5.03 4.30 3.04
C ASP A 65 -5.67 3.20 3.92
N THR A 66 -6.93 3.40 4.32
CA THR A 66 -7.68 2.44 5.15
C THR A 66 -7.85 1.07 4.48
N ASN A 67 -7.93 1.02 3.15
CA ASN A 67 -8.18 -0.22 2.41
C ASN A 67 -6.90 -0.89 1.93
N ILE A 68 -5.88 -0.12 1.56
CA ILE A 68 -4.63 -0.65 1.01
C ILE A 68 -3.70 -1.13 2.13
N SER A 69 -3.66 -0.46 3.30
CA SER A 69 -2.77 -0.88 4.38
C SER A 69 -3.05 -2.30 4.89
N PRO A 70 -4.31 -2.74 5.14
CA PRO A 70 -4.58 -4.10 5.58
C PRO A 70 -4.26 -5.13 4.51
N PHE A 71 -4.51 -4.80 3.23
CA PHE A 71 -4.16 -5.65 2.10
C PHE A 71 -2.65 -5.87 1.99
N LEU A 72 -1.84 -4.80 2.09
CA LEU A 72 -0.39 -4.91 2.05
C LEU A 72 0.17 -5.69 3.25
N GLY A 73 -0.41 -5.51 4.44
CA GLY A 73 -0.07 -6.31 5.62
C GLY A 73 -0.38 -7.79 5.42
N ALA A 74 -1.59 -8.12 4.96
CA ALA A 74 -1.99 -9.49 4.64
C ALA A 74 -1.08 -10.13 3.58
N PHE A 75 -0.75 -9.39 2.53
CA PHE A 75 0.14 -9.83 1.47
C PHE A 75 1.57 -10.12 1.97
N SER A 76 2.11 -9.22 2.79
CA SER A 76 3.44 -9.39 3.42
C SER A 76 3.47 -10.66 4.29
N SER A 77 2.45 -10.84 5.14
CA SER A 77 2.30 -12.03 5.98
C SER A 77 2.19 -13.30 5.15
N ALA A 78 1.33 -13.31 4.14
CA ALA A 78 1.07 -14.47 3.29
C ALA A 78 2.30 -14.90 2.47
N THR A 79 3.17 -13.97 2.10
CA THR A 79 4.34 -14.23 1.24
C THR A 79 5.67 -14.28 1.99
N GLY A 80 5.68 -13.93 3.29
CA GLY A 80 6.92 -13.74 4.07
C GLY A 80 7.82 -12.63 3.53
N SER A 81 7.28 -11.70 2.73
CA SER A 81 8.07 -10.61 2.14
C SER A 81 8.09 -9.41 3.08
N ASN A 82 9.26 -8.79 3.24
CA ASN A 82 9.38 -7.57 4.02
C ASN A 82 8.72 -6.41 3.25
N PRO A 83 7.74 -5.68 3.83
CA PRO A 83 7.06 -4.58 3.16
C PRO A 83 8.01 -3.52 2.60
N THR A 84 9.14 -3.30 3.27
CA THR A 84 10.16 -2.31 2.86
C THR A 84 10.75 -2.58 1.47
N GLU A 85 10.71 -3.82 1.00
CA GLU A 85 11.18 -4.21 -0.34
C GLU A 85 10.33 -3.57 -1.46
N PHE A 86 9.08 -3.21 -1.16
CA PHE A 86 8.13 -2.68 -2.15
C PHE A 86 8.16 -1.16 -2.27
N VAL A 87 8.90 -0.49 -1.40
CA VAL A 87 8.87 0.96 -1.26
C VAL A 87 9.78 1.63 -2.29
N PRO A 88 9.40 2.79 -2.85
CA PRO A 88 10.33 3.62 -3.60
C PRO A 88 11.52 4.04 -2.71
N GLN A 89 12.74 3.91 -3.20
CA GLN A 89 13.93 4.43 -2.48
C GLN A 89 14.03 5.97 -2.50
N ASP A 90 13.05 6.63 -3.13
CA ASP A 90 12.96 8.07 -3.24
C ASP A 90 12.41 8.67 -1.94
N VAL A 91 13.17 9.58 -1.34
CA VAL A 91 12.85 10.28 -0.09
C VAL A 91 11.56 11.09 -0.23
N ASP A 92 11.33 11.72 -1.38
CA ASP A 92 10.14 12.54 -1.64
C ASP A 92 8.90 11.67 -1.78
N ALA A 93 9.04 10.49 -2.40
CA ALA A 93 7.97 9.50 -2.47
C ALA A 93 7.59 9.02 -1.07
N MET A 94 8.57 8.74 -0.20
CA MET A 94 8.30 8.34 1.18
C MET A 94 7.68 9.46 2.03
N MET A 95 8.03 10.71 1.78
CA MET A 95 7.39 11.85 2.44
C MET A 95 5.92 11.98 2.03
N ASN A 96 5.63 11.88 0.73
CA ASN A 96 4.26 11.88 0.21
C ASN A 96 3.44 10.71 0.77
N LEU A 97 4.05 9.53 0.88
CA LEU A 97 3.40 8.37 1.46
C LEU A 97 3.03 8.60 2.94
N ARG A 98 3.96 9.15 3.74
CA ARG A 98 3.70 9.47 5.16
C ARG A 98 2.61 10.53 5.33
N ASN A 99 2.55 11.50 4.43
CA ASN A 99 1.61 12.62 4.51
C ASN A 99 0.17 12.19 4.19
N CYS A 100 -0.03 11.47 3.10
CA CYS A 100 -1.38 11.11 2.64
C CYS A 100 -1.83 9.69 3.03
N PHE A 101 -0.88 8.78 3.30
CA PHE A 101 -1.16 7.36 3.58
C PHE A 101 -0.41 6.86 4.83
N PRO A 102 -0.65 7.45 6.00
CA PRO A 102 0.12 7.18 7.21
C PRO A 102 0.05 5.71 7.68
N SER A 103 -1.07 5.01 7.45
CA SER A 103 -1.23 3.60 7.84
C SER A 103 -0.38 2.70 6.96
N THR A 104 -0.42 2.95 5.65
CA THR A 104 0.42 2.28 4.67
C THR A 104 1.90 2.59 4.92
N ALA A 105 2.25 3.85 5.20
CA ALA A 105 3.61 4.26 5.50
C ALA A 105 4.19 3.56 6.74
N LYS A 106 3.37 3.30 7.76
CA LYS A 106 3.81 2.61 8.99
C LYS A 106 4.38 1.23 8.72
N LEU A 107 3.77 0.46 7.82
CA LEU A 107 4.21 -0.89 7.42
C LEU A 107 5.67 -0.92 6.94
N PHE A 108 6.16 0.20 6.43
CA PHE A 108 7.51 0.35 5.89
C PHE A 108 8.53 0.93 6.88
N SER A 109 8.06 1.40 8.04
CA SER A 109 8.92 1.96 9.09
C SER A 109 9.06 1.03 10.30
N SER A 110 8.12 0.11 10.49
CA SER A 110 8.09 -0.74 11.69
C SER A 110 8.79 -2.09 11.53
N GLY A 111 9.28 -2.46 10.33
CA GLY A 111 9.84 -3.79 10.10
C GLY A 111 8.84 -4.87 10.54
N ALA A 112 7.70 -4.94 9.84
CA ALA A 112 6.64 -5.92 10.13
C ALA A 112 7.17 -7.36 10.10
#